data_AF-A0A4Y2IYH3-F1
#
_entry.id   AF-A0A4Y2IYH3-F1
#
_cell.length_a   1.000
_cell.length_b   1.000
_cell.length_c   1.000
_cell.angle_alpha   90.00
_cell.angle_beta   90.00
_cell.angle_gamma   90.00
#
_symmetry.space_group_name_H-M   'P 1'
#
loop_
_entity.id
_entity.type
_entity.pdbx_description
1 polymer ?
#
loop_
_entity_poly.entity_id
_entity_poly.type
_entity_poly.pdbx_seq_one_letter_code
_entity_poly.pdbx_strand_id
1 'polypeptide(L)'
;MNLLISERKETPEAESDELGIPYPISDPNVYDLEEIIRDSALEERLSFSEIKELGKMLGRHQKVFSNEPGKTHLVEHDIELISNNPIRSKPYRISERHTEILKAEIKRMLDLKIIEIGQSDYTSPMILVEAVG
;
A
#
# COMPACT_ATOMS: atom_id res chain seq x y z
N MET A 1 -44.13 -14.21 11.00
CA MET A 1 -43.69 -15.21 11.99
C MET A 1 -42.19 -15.38 11.88
N ASN A 2 -41.52 -15.19 13.02
CA ASN A 2 -40.18 -15.64 13.42
C ASN A 2 -38.92 -15.01 12.79
N LEU A 3 -38.50 -13.98 13.50
CA LEU A 3 -37.12 -13.59 13.87
C LEU A 3 -36.24 -14.80 14.25
N LEU A 4 -35.05 -14.89 13.66
CA LEU A 4 -33.90 -15.63 14.22
C LEU A 4 -32.63 -14.83 13.90
N ILE A 5 -32.25 -13.98 14.85
CA ILE A 5 -30.90 -13.44 14.98
C ILE A 5 -30.04 -14.59 15.50
N SER A 6 -29.05 -15.03 14.72
CA SER A 6 -27.99 -15.90 15.22
C SER A 6 -26.69 -15.12 15.26
N GLU A 7 -26.23 -14.89 16.49
CA GLU A 7 -24.91 -14.37 16.81
C GLU A 7 -23.86 -15.31 16.23
N ARG A 8 -23.06 -14.84 15.27
CA ARG A 8 -21.81 -15.51 14.89
C ARG A 8 -20.68 -14.87 15.68
N LYS A 9 -20.08 -15.67 16.55
CA LYS A 9 -18.78 -15.44 17.19
C LYS A 9 -17.77 -14.96 16.16
N GLU A 10 -17.11 -13.85 16.47
CA GLU A 10 -15.83 -13.50 15.87
C GLU A 10 -14.81 -14.60 16.22
N THR A 11 -14.20 -15.17 15.18
CA THR A 11 -12.95 -15.91 15.27
C THR A 11 -11.89 -15.10 14.54
N PRO A 12 -10.67 -14.95 15.09
CA PRO A 12 -9.63 -14.17 14.45
C PRO A 12 -9.18 -14.93 13.20
N GLU A 13 -9.43 -14.35 12.02
CA GLU A 13 -8.94 -14.88 10.76
C GLU A 13 -7.42 -14.66 10.74
N ALA A 14 -6.71 -15.78 10.88
CA ALA A 14 -5.28 -15.89 10.77
C ALA A 14 -4.83 -15.73 9.31
N GLU A 15 -3.73 -15.00 9.16
CA GLU A 15 -2.68 -15.16 8.14
C GLU A 15 -3.12 -15.24 6.67
N SER A 16 -3.25 -14.07 6.06
CA SER A 16 -3.22 -13.90 4.61
C SER A 16 -1.78 -13.74 4.10
N ASP A 17 -0.94 -14.77 4.29
CA ASP A 17 0.40 -14.84 3.72
C ASP A 17 0.51 -16.07 2.80
N GLU A 18 -0.05 -15.98 1.59
CA GLU A 18 0.16 -17.01 0.56
C GLU A 18 0.41 -16.45 -0.85
N LEU A 19 0.64 -15.14 -0.96
CA LEU A 19 1.08 -14.51 -2.20
C LEU A 19 2.48 -13.97 -1.95
N GLY A 20 3.50 -14.73 -2.36
CA GLY A 20 4.94 -14.42 -2.22
C GLY A 20 5.41 -13.18 -2.97
N ILE A 21 4.60 -12.13 -2.97
CA ILE A 21 5.01 -10.78 -3.29
C ILE A 21 5.47 -10.20 -1.94
N PRO A 22 6.79 -9.98 -1.74
CA PRO A 22 7.27 -9.27 -0.57
C PRO A 22 6.85 -7.81 -0.71
N TYR A 23 5.62 -7.51 -0.31
CA TYR A 23 5.31 -6.16 0.12
C TYR A 23 5.99 -6.00 1.48
N PRO A 24 6.71 -4.90 1.73
CA PRO A 24 7.24 -4.66 3.06
C PRO A 24 6.06 -4.72 4.04
N ILE A 25 6.05 -5.76 4.88
CA ILE A 25 5.13 -5.92 6.01
C ILE A 25 5.64 -4.99 7.12
N SER A 26 5.84 -3.73 6.78
CA SER A 26 5.91 -2.68 7.77
C SER A 26 4.46 -2.34 8.06
N ASP A 27 4.04 -2.53 9.31
CA ASP A 27 2.89 -1.81 9.84
C ASP A 27 2.98 -0.36 9.31
N PRO A 28 1.99 0.17 8.56
CA PRO A 28 2.21 1.27 7.60
C PRO A 28 2.72 2.59 8.22
N ASN A 29 2.81 2.68 9.54
CA ASN A 29 3.34 3.83 10.26
C ASN A 29 4.63 3.60 11.06
N VAL A 30 5.28 2.43 11.01
CA VAL A 30 6.45 2.17 11.85
C VAL A 30 7.64 1.80 10.98
N TYR A 31 8.62 2.70 10.95
CA TYR A 31 9.96 2.29 10.58
C TYR A 31 10.45 1.20 11.51
N ASP A 32 10.87 0.11 10.92
CA ASP A 32 11.56 -0.92 11.66
C ASP A 32 12.99 -0.44 11.93
N LEU A 33 13.21 0.07 13.15
CA LEU A 33 14.53 0.47 13.62
C LEU A 33 15.51 -0.70 13.55
N GLU A 34 15.05 -1.92 13.79
CA GLU A 34 15.88 -3.13 13.75
C GLU A 34 16.27 -3.47 12.30
N GLU A 35 15.35 -3.30 11.35
CA GLU A 35 15.63 -3.42 9.91
C GLU A 35 16.68 -2.39 9.48
N ILE A 36 16.51 -1.11 9.85
CA ILE A 36 17.47 -0.04 9.52
C ILE A 36 18.85 -0.33 10.13
N ILE A 37 18.89 -0.79 11.38
CA ILE A 37 20.14 -1.16 12.06
C ILE A 37 20.84 -2.28 11.30
N ARG A 38 20.09 -3.31 10.91
CA ARG A 38 20.61 -4.49 10.19
C ARG A 38 21.12 -4.13 8.80
N ASP A 39 20.29 -3.49 7.98
CA ASP A 39 20.59 -3.23 6.57
C ASP A 39 21.74 -2.24 6.38
N SER A 40 21.91 -1.32 7.33
CA SER A 40 22.99 -0.32 7.30
C SER A 40 24.21 -0.70 8.13
N ALA A 41 24.22 -1.90 8.75
CA ALA A 41 25.24 -2.38 9.68
C ALA A 41 25.61 -1.32 10.74
N LEU A 42 24.59 -0.71 11.35
CA LEU A 42 24.79 0.46 12.22
C LEU A 42 25.55 0.11 13.52
N GLU A 43 25.45 -1.12 14.00
CA GLU A 43 26.17 -1.58 15.20
C GLU A 43 27.69 -1.58 15.03
N GLU A 44 28.18 -1.70 13.79
CA GLU A 44 29.62 -1.64 13.48
C GLU A 44 30.15 -0.21 13.34
N ARG A 45 29.23 0.78 13.21
CA ARG A 45 29.56 2.15 12.80
C ARG A 45 29.19 3.19 13.85
N LEU A 46 28.26 2.86 14.74
CA LEU A 46 27.70 3.75 15.76
C LEU A 46 27.75 3.08 17.13
N SER A 47 27.91 3.90 18.17
CA SER A 47 27.77 3.48 19.55
C SER A 47 26.29 3.24 19.92
N PHE A 48 26.08 2.47 21.00
CA PHE A 48 24.75 2.23 21.55
C PHE A 48 23.98 3.53 21.89
N SER A 49 24.68 4.56 22.38
CA SER A 49 24.09 5.87 22.64
C SER A 49 23.59 6.56 21.37
N GLU A 50 24.36 6.48 20.28
CA GLU A 50 24.01 7.09 19.00
C GLU A 50 22.83 6.38 18.35
N ILE A 51 22.79 5.05 18.39
CA ILE A 51 21.65 4.26 17.91
C ILE A 51 20.38 4.63 18.69
N LYS A 52 20.48 4.81 20.00
CA LYS A 52 19.36 5.25 20.83
C LYS A 52 18.88 6.67 20.50
N GLU A 53 19.80 7.58 20.19
CA GLU A 53 19.45 8.92 19.73
C GLU A 53 18.78 8.91 18.36
N LEU A 54 19.28 8.08 17.43
CA LEU A 54 18.68 7.86 16.12
C LEU A 54 17.22 7.38 16.27
N GLY A 55 16.97 6.38 17.11
CA GLY A 55 15.61 5.89 17.37
C GLY A 55 14.68 6.99 17.90
N LYS A 56 15.16 7.84 18.82
CA LYS A 56 14.39 9.01 19.30
C LYS A 56 14.09 10.03 18.21
N MET A 57 15.06 10.30 17.34
CA MET A 57 14.92 11.24 16.23
C MET A 57 13.87 10.75 15.22
N LEU A 58 13.96 9.48 14.82
CA LEU A 58 13.01 8.84 13.92
C LEU A 58 11.60 8.84 14.51
N GLY A 59 11.45 8.50 15.79
CA GLY A 59 10.16 8.58 16.49
C GLY A 59 9.59 9.99 16.57
N ARG A 60 10.43 11.01 16.81
CA ARG A 60 10.00 12.43 16.82
C ARG A 60 9.49 12.88 15.46
N HIS A 61 10.09 12.40 14.39
CA HIS A 61 9.80 12.82 13.02
C HIS A 61 9.03 11.78 12.21
N GLN A 62 8.31 10.86 12.86
CA GLN A 62 7.62 9.72 12.24
C GLN A 62 6.86 10.08 10.95
N LYS A 63 6.16 11.22 10.92
CA LYS A 63 5.39 11.65 9.73
C LYS A 63 6.24 11.98 8.50
N VAL A 64 7.46 12.48 8.68
CA VAL A 64 8.37 12.83 7.57
C VAL A 64 8.83 11.58 6.82
N PHE A 65 8.54 10.44 7.39
CA PHE A 65 9.43 9.32 7.42
C PHE A 65 8.61 8.03 7.15
N SER A 66 7.35 7.94 7.62
CA SER A 66 6.25 7.94 6.63
C SER A 66 6.39 7.02 5.40
N ASN A 67 6.27 5.69 5.52
CA ASN A 67 6.08 4.85 4.33
C ASN A 67 4.68 5.04 3.72
N GLU A 68 3.74 5.61 4.49
CA GLU A 68 2.45 6.07 3.98
C GLU A 68 2.61 7.29 3.07
N PRO A 69 2.11 7.24 1.82
CA PRO A 69 2.10 8.41 0.94
C PRO A 69 1.36 9.60 1.57
N GLY A 70 1.98 10.78 1.51
CA GLY A 70 1.34 12.02 1.94
C GLY A 70 0.39 12.60 0.88
N LYS A 71 -0.50 13.50 1.30
CA LYS A 71 -1.35 14.31 0.42
C LYS A 71 -1.18 15.79 0.74
N THR A 72 -1.06 16.62 -0.30
CA THR A 72 -1.04 18.09 -0.19
C THR A 72 -2.25 18.68 -0.88
N HIS A 73 -2.72 19.82 -0.36
CA HIS A 73 -3.84 20.60 -0.93
C HIS A 73 -3.35 21.96 -1.46
N LEU A 74 -2.03 22.14 -1.57
CA LEU A 74 -1.43 23.43 -1.96
C LEU A 74 -1.53 23.68 -3.48
N VAL A 75 -1.46 22.62 -4.29
CA VAL A 75 -1.48 22.68 -5.75
C VAL A 75 -2.21 21.45 -6.28
N GLU A 76 -2.99 21.65 -7.33
CA GLU A 76 -3.60 20.59 -8.13
C GLU A 76 -2.97 20.60 -9.53
N HIS A 77 -2.75 19.42 -10.11
CA HIS A 77 -2.20 19.29 -11.44
C HIS A 77 -3.33 19.22 -12.48
N ASP A 78 -3.31 20.12 -13.46
CA ASP A 78 -4.19 20.07 -14.63
C ASP A 78 -3.42 19.49 -15.83
N ILE A 79 -4.04 18.54 -16.53
CA ILE A 79 -3.42 17.85 -17.67
C ILE A 79 -4.01 18.42 -18.95
N GLU A 80 -3.22 19.20 -19.69
CA GLU A 80 -3.62 19.75 -20.97
C GLU A 80 -3.71 18.66 -22.05
N LEU A 81 -4.90 18.48 -22.62
CA LEU A 81 -5.14 17.49 -23.67
C LEU A 81 -4.80 18.05 -25.06
N ILE A 82 -4.11 17.24 -25.87
CA ILE A 82 -3.90 17.54 -27.30
C ILE A 82 -5.20 17.31 -28.10
N SER A 83 -6.06 16.40 -27.64
CA SER A 83 -7.34 16.07 -28.25
C SER A 83 -8.35 15.61 -27.21
N ASN A 84 -9.60 16.07 -27.35
CA ASN A 84 -10.72 15.68 -26.48
C ASN A 84 -11.44 14.41 -26.96
N ASN A 85 -10.89 13.71 -27.96
CA ASN A 85 -11.46 12.43 -28.40
C ASN A 85 -11.08 11.32 -27.40
N PRO A 86 -12.05 10.67 -26.72
CA PRO A 86 -11.75 9.68 -25.69
C PRO A 86 -11.13 8.41 -26.28
N ILE A 87 -10.11 7.88 -25.59
CA ILE A 87 -9.47 6.61 -25.94
C ILE A 87 -9.98 5.54 -24.99
N ARG A 88 -10.53 4.45 -25.54
CA ARG A 88 -11.12 3.34 -24.79
C ARG A 88 -10.51 2.02 -25.17
N SER A 89 -9.58 1.55 -24.35
CA SER A 89 -8.97 0.24 -24.48
C SER A 89 -9.67 -0.76 -23.58
N LYS A 90 -9.94 -1.97 -24.10
CA LYS A 90 -10.61 -3.05 -23.36
C LYS A 90 -9.66 -3.64 -22.32
N PRO A 91 -10.12 -3.96 -21.10
CA PRO A 91 -9.33 -4.71 -20.12
C PRO A 91 -8.90 -6.08 -20.65
N TYR A 92 -7.72 -6.54 -20.23
CA TYR A 92 -7.26 -7.89 -20.55
C TYR A 92 -7.99 -8.94 -19.73
N ARG A 93 -8.10 -10.15 -20.28
CA ARG A 93 -8.56 -11.32 -19.52
C ARG A 93 -7.48 -11.69 -18.50
N ILE A 94 -7.90 -11.89 -17.26
CA ILE A 94 -7.02 -12.28 -16.15
C ILE A 94 -7.53 -13.58 -15.52
N SER A 95 -6.64 -14.33 -14.88
CA SER A 95 -6.99 -15.53 -14.13
C SER A 95 -7.68 -15.15 -12.81
N GLU A 96 -8.31 -16.13 -12.14
CA GLU A 96 -8.91 -15.93 -10.82
C GLU A 96 -7.84 -15.54 -9.78
N ARG A 97 -6.70 -16.23 -9.76
CA ARG A 97 -5.54 -15.87 -8.92
C ARG A 97 -5.11 -14.41 -9.11
N HIS A 98 -4.95 -13.95 -10.36
CA HIS A 98 -4.60 -12.55 -10.62
C HIS A 98 -5.70 -11.59 -10.17
N THR A 99 -6.97 -11.99 -10.26
CA THR A 99 -8.10 -11.18 -9.83
C THR A 99 -8.07 -10.94 -8.31
N GLU A 100 -7.70 -11.95 -7.53
CA GLU A 100 -7.57 -11.84 -6.07
C GLU A 100 -6.44 -10.89 -5.67
N ILE A 101 -5.26 -11.03 -6.30
CA ILE A 101 -4.11 -10.13 -6.11
C ILE A 101 -4.53 -8.67 -6.39
N LEU A 102 -5.18 -8.45 -7.53
CA LEU A 102 -5.62 -7.11 -7.94
C LEU A 102 -6.67 -6.53 -7.00
N LYS A 103 -7.61 -7.33 -6.50
CA LYS A 103 -8.62 -6.87 -5.53
C LYS A 103 -7.97 -6.42 -4.22
N ALA A 104 -7.00 -7.18 -3.72
CA ALA A 104 -6.27 -6.83 -2.50
C ALA A 104 -5.52 -5.50 -2.70
N GLU A 105 -4.81 -5.34 -3.82
CA GLU A 105 -4.04 -4.13 -4.10
C GLU A 105 -4.94 -2.90 -4.33
N ILE A 106 -6.05 -3.05 -5.07
CA ILE A 106 -7.03 -1.97 -5.26
C ILE A 106 -7.59 -1.53 -3.91
N LYS A 107 -7.96 -2.47 -3.03
CA LYS A 107 -8.45 -2.16 -1.69
C LYS A 107 -7.40 -1.38 -0.90
N ARG A 108 -6.14 -1.82 -0.92
CA ARG A 108 -5.03 -1.15 -0.25
C ARG A 108 -4.84 0.29 -0.76
N MET A 109 -4.85 0.50 -2.07
CA MET A 109 -4.72 1.83 -2.67
C MET A 109 -5.90 2.76 -2.35
N LEU A 110 -7.12 2.21 -2.25
CA LEU A 110 -8.31 2.95 -1.81
C LEU A 110 -8.19 3.35 -0.32
N ASP A 111 -7.75 2.44 0.54
CA ASP A 111 -7.55 2.70 1.97
C ASP A 111 -6.48 3.79 2.19
N LEU A 112 -5.41 3.78 1.38
CA LEU A 112 -4.36 4.80 1.35
C LEU A 112 -4.77 6.10 0.64
N LYS A 113 -5.98 6.18 0.06
CA LYS A 113 -6.49 7.35 -0.68
C LYS A 113 -5.60 7.78 -1.86
N ILE A 114 -4.90 6.82 -2.46
CA ILE A 114 -4.08 7.01 -3.66
C ILE A 114 -4.98 7.02 -4.90
N ILE A 115 -6.03 6.19 -4.91
CA ILE A 115 -7.02 6.11 -5.98
C ILE A 115 -8.43 6.35 -5.42
N GLU A 116 -9.36 6.65 -6.32
CA GLU A 116 -10.78 6.80 -5.99
C GLU A 116 -11.66 6.14 -7.06
N ILE A 117 -12.91 5.84 -6.69
CA ILE A 117 -13.89 5.32 -7.64
C ILE A 117 -14.45 6.49 -8.44
N GLY A 118 -14.33 6.40 -9.77
CA GLY A 118 -14.84 7.42 -10.69
C GLY A 118 -15.47 6.82 -11.94
N GLN A 119 -16.11 7.68 -12.73
CA GLN A 119 -16.62 7.35 -14.05
C GLN A 119 -15.87 8.21 -15.07
N SER A 120 -15.31 7.58 -16.11
CA SER A 120 -14.52 8.25 -17.14
C SER A 120 -14.84 7.71 -18.52
N ASP A 121 -14.83 8.59 -19.52
CA ASP A 121 -14.91 8.21 -20.93
C ASP A 121 -13.58 7.63 -21.45
N TYR A 122 -12.49 7.77 -20.68
CA TYR A 122 -11.16 7.26 -20.99
C TYR A 122 -10.91 5.94 -20.24
N THR A 123 -10.38 4.92 -20.93
CA THR A 123 -10.02 3.64 -20.31
C THR A 123 -8.70 3.10 -20.84
N SER A 124 -7.82 2.69 -19.92
CA SER A 124 -6.56 1.99 -20.22
C SER A 124 -6.56 0.63 -19.50
N PRO A 125 -6.08 -0.46 -20.12
CA PRO A 125 -6.06 -1.76 -19.49
C PRO A 125 -5.00 -1.81 -18.39
N MET A 126 -5.32 -2.49 -17.29
CA MET A 126 -4.37 -2.79 -16.23
C MET A 126 -3.60 -4.08 -16.56
N ILE A 127 -2.32 -4.11 -16.19
CA ILE A 127 -1.43 -5.25 -16.37
C ILE A 127 -0.84 -5.58 -15.00
N LEU A 128 -0.91 -6.86 -14.60
CA LEU A 128 -0.25 -7.37 -13.41
C LEU A 128 1.11 -7.93 -13.81
N VAL A 129 2.17 -7.53 -13.09
CA VAL A 129 3.52 -8.05 -13.28
C VAL A 129 3.96 -8.63 -11.94
N GLU A 130 4.27 -9.93 -11.92
CA GLU A 130 4.82 -10.59 -10.74
C GLU A 130 6.34 -10.39 -10.73
N ALA A 131 6.90 -9.96 -9.59
CA ALA A 131 8.34 -9.91 -9.42
C ALA A 131 8.92 -11.34 -9.42
N VAL A 132 10.08 -11.52 -10.04
CA VAL A 132 10.80 -12.80 -9.98
C VAL A 132 11.40 -12.89 -8.57
N GLY A 133 10.95 -13.86 -7.79
CA GLY A 133 11.52 -14.17 -6.47
C GLY A 133 12.96 -14.65 -6.55
#